data_AF-A0A0C9Z7I8-F1
#
_entry.id   AF-A0A0C9Z7I8-F1
#
_cell.length_a   1.000
_cell.length_b   1.000
_cell.length_c   1.000
_cell.angle_alpha   90.00
_cell.angle_beta   90.00
_cell.angle_gamma   90.00
#
_symmetry.space_group_name_H-M   'P 1'
#
loop_
_entity.id
_entity.type
_entity.pdbx_description
1 polymer ?
#
loop_
_entity_poly.entity_id
_entity_poly.type
_entity_poly.pdbx_seq_one_letter_code
_entity_poly.pdbx_strand_id
1 'polypeptide(L)'
;MSNNWVGDEFNNDWSPEVIFSQSQEYRTDSSQAEQMMLNLLNAPRDQQPHTCGWVVGGEACSDVLFPREFSGHLREHGVTGDDNAKMSCCWVGCDADPMNRESVLRHVVEVHLELKIECPDCGQTFTRRTTLNNHRRREHL
;
A
#
# COMPACT_ATOMS: atom_id res chain seq x y z
N MET A 1 21.16 52.97 16.57
CA MET A 1 20.42 52.27 15.50
C MET A 1 19.71 51.12 16.21
N SER A 2 18.62 51.38 16.92
CA SER A 2 17.23 51.37 16.42
C SER A 2 16.85 50.00 15.84
N ASN A 3 15.83 49.26 16.30
CA ASN A 3 14.77 49.46 17.30
C ASN A 3 14.14 48.09 17.66
N ASN A 4 13.65 48.00 18.90
CA ASN A 4 12.42 47.36 19.43
C ASN A 4 12.02 45.92 19.08
N TRP A 5 11.49 45.18 20.05
CA TRP A 5 10.05 44.85 20.23
C TRP A 5 9.86 44.06 21.56
N VAL A 6 9.38 44.70 22.64
CA VAL A 6 8.06 44.55 23.34
C VAL A 6 7.69 43.09 23.64
N GLY A 7 7.75 42.63 24.90
CA GLY A 7 6.68 42.69 25.93
C GLY A 7 6.27 41.23 26.24
N ASP A 8 5.76 40.78 27.39
CA ASP A 8 5.38 41.36 28.67
C ASP A 8 5.36 40.19 29.69
N GLU A 9 5.55 40.53 30.95
CA GLU A 9 5.43 39.66 32.12
C GLU A 9 3.99 39.15 32.30
N PHE A 10 3.80 37.93 32.82
CA PHE A 10 2.73 37.64 33.79
C PHE A 10 3.05 36.35 34.56
N ASN A 11 3.58 36.52 35.77
CA ASN A 11 3.40 35.55 36.86
C ASN A 11 1.93 35.58 37.28
N ASN A 12 1.32 34.43 37.55
CA ASN A 12 0.36 34.23 38.65
C ASN A 12 0.06 32.74 38.86
N ASP A 13 0.66 32.21 39.93
CA ASP A 13 0.07 31.36 40.97
C ASP A 13 -1.30 30.72 40.68
N TRP A 14 -1.33 29.39 40.56
CA TRP A 14 -2.52 28.58 40.86
C TRP A 14 -2.08 27.26 41.52
N SER A 15 -2.21 27.22 42.85
CA SER A 15 -2.15 26.01 43.67
C SER A 15 -3.41 25.13 43.49
N PRO A 16 -3.35 23.84 43.86
CA PRO A 16 -4.20 22.79 43.29
C PRO A 16 -5.30 22.32 44.24
N GLU A 17 -6.60 22.47 43.90
CA GLU A 17 -7.67 21.65 44.50
C GLU A 17 -8.78 21.27 43.50
N VAL A 18 -8.76 19.98 43.16
CA VAL A 18 -9.82 18.97 42.96
C VAL A 18 -11.16 19.32 42.26
N ILE A 19 -11.47 18.49 41.25
CA ILE A 19 -12.74 17.80 40.89
C ILE A 19 -13.23 18.05 39.44
N PHE A 20 -12.88 17.07 38.61
CA PHE A 20 -13.74 16.35 37.65
C PHE A 20 -14.36 17.13 36.48
N SER A 21 -13.84 16.93 35.27
CA SER A 21 -14.58 16.19 34.25
C SER A 21 -13.75 15.94 32.99
N GLN A 22 -13.77 14.67 32.56
CA GLN A 22 -13.53 14.21 31.19
C GLN A 22 -12.08 14.31 30.67
N SER A 23 -11.15 13.67 31.37
CA SER A 23 -10.09 12.94 30.66
C SER A 23 -10.71 11.66 30.09
N GLN A 24 -11.26 11.73 28.88
CA GLN A 24 -11.42 10.51 28.08
C GLN A 24 -10.02 10.02 27.76
N GLU A 25 -9.57 9.09 28.59
CA GLU A 25 -8.44 8.23 28.30
C GLU A 25 -8.60 7.72 26.86
N TYR A 26 -7.57 7.87 26.03
CA TYR A 26 -7.49 7.23 24.73
C TYR A 26 -7.30 5.71 24.95
N ARG A 27 -8.31 5.03 25.47
CA ARG A 27 -8.37 3.58 25.42
C ARG A 27 -8.75 3.19 24.00
N THR A 28 -7.77 3.15 23.09
CA THR A 28 -7.85 2.15 22.03
C THR A 28 -7.69 0.81 22.73
N ASP A 29 -8.81 0.12 22.92
CA ASP A 29 -8.85 -1.28 23.32
C ASP A 29 -7.91 -2.05 22.37
N SER A 30 -6.74 -2.45 22.88
CA SER A 30 -5.69 -3.15 22.12
C SER A 30 -6.27 -4.32 21.32
N SER A 31 -7.30 -4.96 21.87
CA SER A 31 -7.97 -6.11 21.25
C SER A 31 -8.67 -5.75 19.93
N GLN A 32 -9.21 -4.54 19.79
CA GLN A 32 -9.89 -4.13 18.55
C GLN A 32 -8.89 -3.87 17.44
N ALA A 33 -7.77 -3.21 17.75
CA ALA A 33 -6.69 -2.98 16.79
C ALA A 33 -6.03 -4.30 16.35
N GLU A 34 -5.77 -5.20 17.31
CA GLU A 34 -5.26 -6.55 17.05
C GLU A 34 -6.22 -7.36 16.16
N GLN A 35 -7.53 -7.31 16.45
CA GLN A 35 -8.54 -8.01 15.66
C GLN A 35 -8.63 -7.44 14.23
N MET A 36 -8.54 -6.12 14.05
CA MET A 36 -8.48 -5.48 12.74
C MET A 36 -7.26 -5.93 11.95
N MET A 37 -6.08 -6.00 12.58
CA MET A 37 -4.85 -6.47 11.94
C MET A 37 -4.96 -7.94 11.51
N LEU A 38 -5.50 -8.81 12.38
CA LEU A 38 -5.71 -10.23 12.06
C LEU A 38 -6.71 -10.44 10.93
N ASN A 39 -7.76 -9.61 10.86
CA ASN A 39 -8.73 -9.68 9.76
C ASN A 39 -8.06 -9.37 8.41
N LEU A 40 -7.12 -8.41 8.38
CA LEU A 40 -6.36 -8.11 7.16
C LEU A 40 -5.45 -9.27 6.76
N LEU A 41 -4.80 -9.94 7.70
CA LEU A 41 -3.93 -11.09 7.41
C LEU A 41 -4.71 -12.34 6.93
N ASN A 42 -5.99 -12.45 7.31
CA ASN A 42 -6.86 -13.53 6.89
C ASN A 42 -7.66 -13.22 5.61
N ALA A 43 -7.61 -11.98 5.13
CA ALA A 43 -8.32 -11.59 3.91
C ALA A 43 -7.71 -12.28 2.67
N PRO A 44 -8.46 -12.42 1.58
CA PRO A 44 -7.90 -12.79 0.28
C PRO A 44 -6.71 -11.89 -0.09
N ARG A 45 -5.70 -12.44 -0.77
CA ARG A 45 -4.44 -11.75 -1.06
C ARG A 45 -4.63 -10.44 -1.85
N ASP A 46 -5.66 -10.34 -2.68
CA ASP A 46 -6.04 -9.13 -3.43
C ASP A 46 -6.62 -8.00 -2.56
N GLN A 47 -6.95 -8.32 -1.30
CA GLN A 47 -7.44 -7.39 -0.28
C GLN A 47 -6.40 -7.09 0.79
N GLN A 48 -5.31 -7.85 0.87
CA GLN A 48 -4.22 -7.60 1.80
C GLN A 48 -3.34 -6.43 1.33
N PRO A 49 -2.74 -5.67 2.25
CA PRO A 49 -1.66 -4.76 1.90
C PRO A 49 -0.39 -5.52 1.52
N HIS A 50 0.42 -4.94 0.63
CA HIS A 50 1.68 -5.49 0.14
C HIS A 50 2.79 -4.46 0.25
N THR A 51 3.99 -4.93 0.54
CA THR A 51 5.19 -4.08 0.64
C THR A 51 5.84 -3.93 -0.73
N CYS A 52 6.07 -2.68 -1.14
CA CYS A 52 6.81 -2.38 -2.36
C CYS A 52 8.29 -2.72 -2.20
N GLY A 53 8.80 -3.61 -3.06
CA GLY A 53 10.21 -3.98 -3.10
C GLY A 53 11.02 -3.26 -4.18
N TRP A 54 10.53 -2.15 -4.72
CA TRP A 54 11.25 -1.41 -5.76
C TRP A 54 12.50 -0.75 -5.20
N VAL A 55 13.63 -0.84 -5.91
CA VAL A 55 14.92 -0.26 -5.51
C VAL A 55 15.12 1.09 -6.20
N VAL A 56 15.36 2.14 -5.40
CA VAL A 56 15.72 3.48 -5.87
C VAL A 56 17.01 3.90 -5.19
N GLY A 57 18.04 4.23 -5.96
CA GLY A 57 19.33 4.68 -5.40
C GLY A 57 20.05 3.62 -4.53
N GLY A 58 19.69 2.34 -4.65
CA GLY A 58 20.26 1.25 -3.87
C GLY A 58 19.47 0.88 -2.61
N GLU A 59 18.40 1.59 -2.29
CA GLU A 59 17.52 1.29 -1.16
C GLU A 59 16.14 0.81 -1.63
N ALA A 60 15.53 -0.12 -0.90
CA ALA A 60 14.18 -0.59 -1.18
C ALA A 60 13.15 0.44 -0.68
N CYS A 61 12.10 0.66 -1.47
CA CYS A 61 11.03 1.60 -1.18
C CYS A 61 10.28 1.26 0.12
N SER A 62 9.90 0.00 0.33
CA SER A 62 9.26 -0.50 1.55
C SER A 62 7.88 0.11 1.91
N ASP A 63 7.27 0.91 1.05
CA ASP A 63 5.91 1.40 1.25
C ASP A 63 4.89 0.25 1.30
N VAL A 64 3.92 0.35 2.21
CA VAL A 64 2.86 -0.64 2.40
C VAL A 64 1.58 -0.13 1.74
N LEU A 65 1.13 -0.84 0.70
CA LEU A 65 0.10 -0.37 -0.22
C LEU A 65 -0.89 -1.49 -0.54
N PHE A 66 -2.13 -1.14 -0.81
CA PHE A 66 -3.08 -2.08 -1.38
C PHE A 66 -2.82 -2.27 -2.89
N PRO A 67 -3.19 -3.44 -3.47
CA PRO A 67 -2.96 -3.72 -4.89
C PRO A 67 -3.44 -2.64 -5.87
N ARG A 68 -4.56 -1.97 -5.55
CA ARG A 68 -5.13 -0.88 -6.37
C ARG A 68 -4.21 0.37 -6.44
N GLU A 69 -3.37 0.58 -5.43
CA GLU A 69 -2.52 1.77 -5.27
C GLU A 69 -1.21 1.65 -6.07
N PHE A 70 -0.76 0.43 -6.39
CA PHE A 70 0.49 0.19 -7.13
C PHE A 70 0.53 0.87 -8.51
N SER A 71 -0.62 1.00 -9.19
CA SER A 71 -0.67 1.71 -10.49
C SER A 71 -0.25 3.18 -10.39
N GLY A 72 -0.58 3.83 -9.27
CA GLY A 72 -0.18 5.19 -8.95
C GLY A 72 1.24 5.24 -8.44
N HIS A 73 1.53 4.42 -7.45
CA HIS A 73 2.81 4.39 -6.77
C HIS A 73 3.99 4.08 -7.72
N LEU A 74 3.84 3.14 -8.65
CA LEU A 74 4.92 2.83 -9.61
C LEU A 74 5.30 4.03 -10.50
N ARG A 75 4.43 5.04 -10.64
CA ARG A 75 4.80 6.28 -11.35
C ARG A 75 5.84 7.09 -10.60
N GLU A 76 5.86 7.01 -9.27
CA GLU A 76 6.88 7.64 -8.40
C GLU A 76 8.25 6.98 -8.62
N HIS A 77 8.26 5.71 -8.99
CA HIS A 77 9.45 4.95 -9.40
C HIS A 77 9.85 5.14 -10.87
N GLY A 78 9.23 6.10 -11.56
CA GLY A 78 9.55 6.40 -12.95
C GLY A 78 8.89 5.47 -13.96
N VAL A 79 7.93 4.62 -13.58
CA VAL A 79 7.12 3.79 -14.50
C VAL A 79 6.08 4.67 -15.23
N THR A 80 6.60 5.58 -16.04
CA THR A 80 5.90 6.62 -16.80
C THR A 80 6.30 6.57 -18.28
N GLY A 81 5.68 7.39 -19.12
CA GLY A 81 5.92 7.39 -20.57
C GLY A 81 4.84 6.67 -21.37
N ASP A 82 5.07 6.54 -22.68
CA ASP A 82 4.16 5.87 -23.61
C ASP A 82 4.17 4.33 -23.44
N ASP A 83 3.20 3.66 -24.06
CA ASP A 83 3.04 2.19 -23.93
C ASP A 83 4.14 1.39 -24.66
N ASN A 84 4.96 2.04 -25.50
CA ASN A 84 6.11 1.41 -26.17
C ASN A 84 7.43 1.61 -25.42
N ALA A 85 7.46 2.49 -24.43
CA ALA A 85 8.61 2.68 -23.56
C ALA A 85 9.01 1.33 -22.91
N LYS A 86 10.28 0.96 -23.11
CA LYS A 86 10.88 -0.23 -22.51
C LYS A 86 11.39 0.12 -21.12
N MET A 87 10.91 -0.63 -20.15
CA MET A 87 11.14 -0.40 -18.74
C MET A 87 11.65 -1.69 -18.10
N SER A 88 12.68 -1.56 -17.27
CA SER A 88 13.19 -2.65 -16.44
C SER A 88 12.45 -2.66 -15.10
N CYS A 89 12.21 -3.84 -14.56
CA CYS A 89 11.75 -3.98 -13.19
C CYS A 89 12.93 -3.82 -12.24
N CYS A 90 12.86 -2.88 -11.30
CA CYS A 90 13.92 -2.70 -10.29
C CYS A 90 13.52 -3.29 -8.93
N TRP A 91 12.64 -4.29 -8.90
CA TRP A 91 12.31 -4.97 -7.66
C TRP A 91 13.53 -5.70 -7.11
N VAL A 92 13.68 -5.74 -5.78
CA VAL A 92 14.79 -6.47 -5.12
C VAL A 92 14.85 -7.91 -5.64
N GLY A 93 15.98 -8.26 -6.28
CA GLY A 93 16.23 -9.60 -6.81
C GLY A 93 15.43 -9.96 -8.06
N CYS A 94 14.90 -8.99 -8.80
CA CYS A 94 14.23 -9.23 -10.08
C CYS A 94 15.16 -8.99 -11.27
N ASP A 95 15.37 -10.03 -12.07
CA ASP A 95 16.21 -10.00 -13.29
C ASP A 95 15.36 -10.15 -14.57
N ALA A 96 14.09 -9.74 -14.52
CA ALA A 96 13.20 -9.85 -15.68
C ALA A 96 13.67 -8.94 -16.84
N ASP A 97 13.59 -9.46 -18.07
CA ASP A 97 13.90 -8.70 -19.27
C ASP A 97 13.05 -7.41 -19.37
N PRO A 98 13.59 -6.34 -19.99
CA PRO A 98 12.85 -5.11 -20.19
C PRO A 98 11.53 -5.34 -20.93
N MET A 99 10.46 -4.78 -20.39
CA MET A 99 9.11 -4.94 -20.92
C MET A 99 8.46 -3.60 -21.18
N ASN A 100 7.36 -3.61 -21.92
CA ASN A 100 6.59 -2.39 -22.16
C ASN A 100 6.00 -1.88 -20.85
N ARG A 101 5.80 -0.57 -20.73
CA ARG A 101 5.24 0.08 -19.54
C ARG A 101 3.98 -0.62 -18.98
N GLU A 102 2.99 -0.92 -19.82
CA GLU A 102 1.77 -1.62 -19.40
C GLU A 102 2.08 -3.01 -18.80
N SER A 103 3.10 -3.68 -19.34
CA SER A 103 3.52 -4.99 -18.85
C SER A 103 4.24 -4.94 -17.51
N VAL A 104 4.87 -3.82 -17.13
CA VAL A 104 5.53 -3.69 -15.81
C VAL A 104 4.52 -3.81 -14.68
N LEU A 105 3.42 -3.05 -14.75
CA LEU A 105 2.40 -3.10 -13.70
C LEU A 105 1.83 -4.52 -13.57
N ARG A 106 1.55 -5.16 -14.71
CA ARG A 106 1.08 -6.55 -14.73
C ARG A 106 2.11 -7.51 -14.13
N HIS A 107 3.37 -7.38 -14.51
CA HIS A 107 4.47 -8.19 -13.98
C HIS A 107 4.58 -8.05 -12.46
N VAL A 108 4.54 -6.82 -11.94
CA VAL A 108 4.56 -6.57 -10.48
C VAL A 108 3.41 -7.27 -9.77
N VAL A 109 2.19 -7.12 -10.30
CA VAL A 109 0.97 -7.74 -9.74
C VAL A 109 1.05 -9.27 -9.74
N GLU A 110 1.52 -9.87 -10.83
CA GLU A 110 1.56 -11.33 -11.01
C GLU A 110 2.74 -11.98 -10.26
N VAL A 111 3.92 -11.35 -10.26
CA VAL A 111 5.18 -11.94 -9.79
C VAL A 111 5.52 -11.51 -8.36
N HIS A 112 5.34 -10.24 -8.03
CA HIS A 112 5.78 -9.71 -6.74
C HIS A 112 4.66 -9.62 -5.71
N LEU A 113 3.43 -9.34 -6.14
CA LEU A 113 2.26 -9.37 -5.27
C LEU A 113 1.61 -10.76 -5.23
N GLU A 114 1.97 -11.64 -6.17
CA GLU A 114 1.44 -13.00 -6.34
C GLU A 114 -0.09 -13.05 -6.43
N LEU A 115 -0.70 -12.03 -7.07
CA LEU A 115 -2.15 -11.93 -7.16
C LEU A 115 -2.68 -12.87 -8.23
N LYS A 116 -3.61 -13.73 -7.80
CA LYS A 116 -4.32 -14.68 -8.66
C LYS A 116 -5.82 -14.45 -8.51
N ILE A 117 -6.55 -14.76 -9.57
CA ILE A 117 -7.99 -14.64 -9.67
C ILE A 117 -8.55 -16.06 -9.69
N GLU A 118 -9.38 -16.37 -8.70
CA GLU A 118 -10.04 -17.66 -8.60
C GLU A 118 -11.30 -17.70 -9.47
N CYS A 119 -11.54 -18.84 -10.13
CA CYS A 119 -12.79 -19.10 -10.81
C CYS A 119 -13.91 -19.35 -9.80
N PRO A 120 -15.02 -18.60 -9.85
CA PRO A 120 -16.13 -18.80 -8.91
C PRO A 120 -16.87 -20.13 -9.11
N ASP A 121 -16.72 -20.76 -10.27
CA ASP A 121 -17.45 -21.97 -10.65
C ASP A 121 -16.70 -23.25 -10.26
N CYS A 122 -15.36 -23.24 -10.25
CA CYS A 122 -14.53 -24.43 -9.99
C CYS A 122 -13.30 -24.24 -9.09
N GLY A 123 -13.00 -23.02 -8.64
CA GLY A 123 -11.86 -22.72 -7.78
C GLY A 123 -10.49 -22.72 -8.49
N GLN A 124 -10.44 -22.93 -9.80
CA GLN A 124 -9.18 -22.87 -10.54
C GLN A 124 -8.61 -21.43 -10.53
N THR A 125 -7.31 -21.28 -10.30
CA THR A 125 -6.66 -19.97 -10.21
C THR A 125 -5.99 -19.54 -11.52
N PHE A 126 -6.09 -18.25 -11.82
CA PHE A 126 -5.55 -17.64 -13.04
C PHE A 126 -4.81 -16.35 -12.69
N THR A 127 -3.72 -16.06 -13.40
CA THR A 127 -3.00 -14.78 -13.20
C THR A 127 -3.65 -13.61 -13.93
N ARG A 128 -4.56 -13.88 -14.89
CA ARG A 128 -5.15 -12.87 -15.77
C ARG A 128 -6.67 -13.01 -15.88
N ARG A 129 -7.37 -11.88 -15.93
CA ARG A 129 -8.83 -11.86 -16.08
C ARG A 129 -9.29 -12.39 -17.45
N THR A 130 -8.50 -12.16 -18.50
CA THR A 130 -8.81 -12.68 -19.85
C THR A 130 -8.73 -14.20 -19.92
N THR A 131 -7.73 -14.82 -19.26
CA THR A 131 -7.60 -16.28 -19.23
C THR A 131 -8.70 -16.92 -18.39
N LEU A 132 -9.04 -16.33 -17.24
CA LEU A 132 -10.21 -16.73 -16.45
C LEU A 132 -11.51 -16.66 -17.28
N ASN A 133 -11.76 -15.54 -17.96
CA ASN A 133 -12.97 -15.38 -18.77
C ASN A 133 -13.05 -16.40 -19.90
N ASN A 134 -11.93 -16.73 -20.54
CA ASN A 134 -11.88 -17.76 -21.57
C ASN A 134 -12.14 -19.16 -21.00
N HIS A 135 -11.57 -19.47 -19.84
CA HIS A 135 -11.83 -20.71 -19.13
C HIS A 135 -13.33 -20.82 -18.78
N ARG A 136 -13.92 -19.81 -18.16
CA ARG A 136 -15.34 -19.82 -17.81
C ARG A 136 -16.24 -20.01 -19.02
N ARG A 137 -15.93 -19.34 -20.14
CA ARG A 137 -16.67 -19.49 -21.41
C ARG A 137 -16.58 -20.86 -22.06
N ARG A 138 -15.58 -21.68 -21.71
CA ARG A 138 -15.36 -22.99 -22.31
C ARG A 138 -15.84 -24.12 -21.41
N GLU A 139 -15.67 -23.96 -20.10
CA GLU A 139 -15.89 -25.03 -19.13
C GLU A 139 -17.19 -24.85 -18.31
N HIS A 140 -17.77 -23.64 -18.27
CA HIS A 140 -18.88 -23.30 -17.36
C HIS A 140 -20.04 -22.49 -17.97
N LEU A 141 -19.96 -22.09 -19.25
CA LEU A 141 -20.98 -21.36 -20.00
C LEU A 141 -21.19 -21.99 -21.37
#